data_AF-A0A5B8VBJ3-F1
#
_entry.id   AF-A0A5B8VBJ3-F1
#
_cell.length_a   1.000
_cell.length_b   1.000
_cell.length_c   1.000
_cell.angle_alpha   90.00
_cell.angle_beta   90.00
_cell.angle_gamma   90.00
#
_symmetry.space_group_name_H-M   'P 1'
#
loop_
_entity.id
_entity.type
_entity.pdbx_description
1 polymer ?
#
loop_
_entity_poly.entity_id
_entity_poly.type
_entity_poly.pdbx_seq_one_letter_code
_entity_poly.pdbx_strand_id
1 'polypeptide(L)' 'MSSQITQTNIQKIESALRAEKSKFAKAFHQGKSMSELKDVVDKIHTLEKKFSALTLQNYNRQ' A
#
# COMPACT_ATOMS: atom_id res chain seq x y z
N MET A 1 12.85 6.85 -20.69
CA MET A 1 13.45 6.51 -19.38
C MET A 1 12.49 6.66 -18.20
N SER A 2 11.44 7.48 -18.27
CA SER A 2 10.51 7.76 -17.16
C SER A 2 9.59 6.58 -16.77
N SER A 3 9.23 5.72 -17.72
CA SER A 3 8.25 4.62 -17.50
C SER A 3 8.78 3.53 -16.56
N GLN A 4 10.07 3.21 -16.62
CA GLN A 4 10.69 2.15 -15.81
C GLN A 4 10.82 2.55 -14.33
N ILE A 5 11.09 3.82 -14.05
CA ILE A 5 11.13 4.39 -12.68
C ILE A 5 9.73 4.36 -12.05
N THR A 6 8.70 4.72 -12.81
CA THR A 6 7.29 4.63 -12.35
C THR A 6 6.89 3.20 -12.04
N GLN A 7 7.26 2.25 -12.88
CA GLN A 7 6.96 0.83 -12.68
C GLN A 7 7.68 0.26 -11.45
N THR A 8 8.95 0.61 -11.23
CA THR A 8 9.69 0.24 -10.01
C THR A 8 9.06 0.83 -8.75
N ASN A 9 8.56 2.07 -8.79
CA ASN A 9 7.90 2.70 -7.64
C ASN A 9 6.55 2.04 -7.30
N ILE A 10 5.77 1.66 -8.33
CA ILE A 10 4.52 0.92 -8.16
C ILE A 10 4.78 -0.43 -7.47
N GLN A 11 5.77 -1.19 -7.94
CA GLN A 11 6.14 -2.49 -7.35
C GLN A 11 6.60 -2.39 -5.89
N LYS A 12 7.34 -1.34 -5.55
CA LYS A 12 7.76 -1.07 -4.16
C LYS A 12 6.57 -0.81 -3.24
N ILE A 13 5.62 0.00 -3.69
CA ILE A 13 4.42 0.33 -2.92
C ILE A 13 3.50 -0.88 -2.80
N GLU A 14 3.34 -1.66 -3.86
CA GLU A 14 2.59 -2.93 -3.81
C GLU A 14 3.18 -3.92 -2.81
N SER A 15 4.51 -4.06 -2.80
CA SER A 15 5.20 -4.91 -1.84
C SER A 15 5.00 -4.44 -0.40
N ALA A 16 5.06 -3.12 -0.17
CA ALA A 16 4.77 -2.53 1.13
C ALA A 16 3.31 -2.76 1.55
N LEU A 17 2.35 -2.60 0.63
CA LEU A 17 0.92 -2.88 0.88
C LEU A 17 0.71 -4.32 1.32
N ARG A 18 1.33 -5.28 0.63
CA ARG A 18 1.22 -6.71 0.96
C ARG A 18 1.77 -7.00 2.35
N ALA A 19 2.90 -6.40 2.71
CA ALA A 19 3.50 -6.54 4.04
C ALA A 19 2.58 -5.98 5.15
N GLU A 20 2.06 -4.77 4.99
CA GLU A 20 1.17 -4.15 5.98
C GLU A 20 -0.19 -4.88 6.09
N LYS A 21 -0.77 -5.34 4.98
CA LYS A 21 -1.98 -6.18 4.99
C LYS A 21 -1.74 -7.51 5.71
N SER A 22 -0.57 -8.12 5.55
CA SER A 22 -0.20 -9.33 6.29
C SER A 22 -0.06 -9.07 7.79
N LYS A 23 0.53 -7.94 8.19
CA LYS A 23 0.61 -7.53 9.61
C LYS A 23 -0.77 -7.31 10.20
N PHE A 24 -1.65 -6.61 9.47
CA PHE A 24 -3.04 -6.41 9.87
C PHE A 24 -3.75 -7.75 10.08
N ALA A 25 -3.69 -8.66 9.09
CA ALA A 25 -4.35 -9.96 9.18
C ALA A 25 -3.86 -10.78 10.38
N LYS A 26 -2.54 -10.83 10.62
CA LYS A 26 -1.97 -11.52 11.79
C LYS A 26 -2.46 -10.92 13.10
N ALA A 27 -2.40 -9.60 13.23
CA ALA A 27 -2.79 -8.91 14.45
C ALA A 27 -4.30 -8.99 14.70
N PHE A 28 -5.12 -8.93 13.65
CA PHE A 28 -6.56 -9.15 13.73
C PHE A 28 -6.89 -10.57 14.19
N HIS A 29 -6.24 -11.60 13.61
CA HIS A 29 -6.41 -12.99 14.07
C HIS A 29 -5.92 -13.24 15.50
N GLN A 30 -4.98 -12.43 16.01
CA GLN A 30 -4.54 -12.45 17.40
C GLN A 30 -5.54 -11.78 18.37
N GLY A 31 -6.67 -11.27 17.86
CA GLY A 31 -7.70 -10.64 18.68
C GLY A 31 -7.38 -9.20 19.08
N LYS A 32 -6.44 -8.54 18.40
CA LYS A 32 -6.17 -7.11 18.65
C LYS A 32 -7.38 -6.26 18.30
N SER A 33 -7.65 -5.26 19.13
CA SER A 33 -8.73 -4.31 18.91
C SER A 33 -8.45 -3.40 17.73
N MET A 34 -9.51 -2.79 17.17
CA MET A 34 -9.37 -1.85 16.06
C MET A 34 -8.49 -0.64 16.42
N SER A 35 -8.51 -0.21 17.69
CA SER A 35 -7.64 0.90 18.16
C SER A 35 -6.16 0.53 18.08
N GLU A 36 -5.81 -0.71 18.41
CA GLU A 36 -4.44 -1.21 18.30
C GLU A 36 -4.01 -1.46 16.85
N LEU A 37 -4.99 -1.70 15.96
CA LEU A 37 -4.77 -1.88 14.53
C LEU A 37 -4.76 -0.55 13.75
N LYS A 38 -5.16 0.56 14.38
CA LYS A 38 -5.35 1.86 13.72
C LYS A 38 -4.13 2.29 12.91
N ASP A 39 -2.94 2.17 13.48
CA ASP A 39 -1.69 2.57 12.80
C ASP A 39 -1.41 1.74 11.55
N VAL A 40 -1.75 0.44 11.58
CA VAL A 40 -1.57 -0.45 10.43
C VAL A 40 -2.61 -0.12 9.35
N VAL A 41 -3.85 0.13 9.75
CA VAL A 41 -4.94 0.53 8.85
C VAL A 41 -4.62 1.88 8.18
N ASP A 42 -4.15 2.87 8.94
CA ASP A 42 -3.77 4.19 8.41
C ASP A 42 -2.61 4.10 7.42
N LYS A 43 -1.63 3.22 7.69
CA LYS A 43 -0.53 2.93 6.76
C LYS A 43 -1.01 2.26 5.48
N ILE A 44 -1.92 1.28 5.58
CA ILE A 44 -2.53 0.62 4.41
C ILE A 44 -3.25 1.68 3.56
N HIS A 45 -4.13 2.49 4.14
CA HIS A 45 -4.85 3.53 3.40
C HIS A 45 -3.91 4.55 2.73
N THR A 46 -2.84 4.96 3.43
CA THR A 46 -1.85 5.89 2.87
C THR A 46 -1.14 5.27 1.66
N LEU A 47 -0.76 4.00 1.75
CA LEU A 47 -0.11 3.29 0.66
C LEU A 47 -1.06 3.05 -0.52
N GLU A 48 -2.35 2.74 -0.26
CA GLU A 48 -3.36 2.59 -1.32
C GLU A 48 -3.58 3.89 -2.08
N LYS A 49 -3.69 5.03 -1.36
CA LYS A 49 -3.76 6.35 -2.00
C LYS A 49 -2.56 6.64 -2.89
N LYS A 50 -1.34 6.34 -2.41
CA LYS A 50 -0.11 6.53 -3.20
C LYS A 50 -0.06 5.61 -4.41
N PHE A 51 -0.49 4.36 -4.26
CA PHE A 51 -0.57 3.39 -5.34
C PHE A 51 -1.52 3.86 -6.43
N SER A 52 -2.76 4.24 -6.06
CA SER A 52 -3.76 4.76 -6.99
C SER A 52 -3.30 6.04 -7.71
N ALA A 53 -2.63 6.96 -7.00
CA ALA A 53 -2.11 8.17 -7.63
C ALA A 53 -1.05 7.84 -8.70
N LEU A 54 -0.16 6.90 -8.43
CA LEU A 54 0.90 6.51 -9.37
C LEU A 54 0.36 5.70 -10.55
N THR A 55 -0.61 4.82 -10.33
CA THR A 55 -1.22 4.04 -11.43
C THR A 55 -2.03 4.94 -12.35
N LEU A 56 -2.79 5.90 -11.81
CA LEU A 56 -3.55 6.87 -12.59
C LEU A 56 -2.62 7.79 -13.39
N GLN A 57 -1.53 8.28 -12.78
CA GLN A 57 -0.50 9.06 -13.48
C GLN A 57 0.18 8.27 -14.59
N ASN A 58 0.37 6.95 -14.42
CA ASN A 58 0.97 6.11 -15.44
C ASN A 58 0.00 5.77 -16.59
N TYR A 59 -1.31 5.74 -16.32
CA TYR A 59 -2.35 5.55 -17.34
C TYR A 59 -2.49 6.80 -18.22
N ASN A 60 -2.54 7.99 -17.62
CA ASN A 60 -2.68 9.26 -18.35
C ASN A 60 -1.43 9.69 -19.16
N ARG A 61 -0.32 8.94 -19.05
CA ARG A 61 0.93 9.20 -19.77
C ARG A 61 1.19 8.23 -20.93
N GLN A 62 0.33 7.22 -21.09
CA GLN A 62 0.31 6.31 -22.23
C GLN A 62 -0.63 6.85 -23.31
#